data_AF-A0A352UF22-F1
#
_entry.id   AF-A0A352UF22-F1
#
_cell.length_a   1.000
_cell.length_b   1.000
_cell.length_c   1.000
_cell.angle_alpha   90.00
_cell.angle_beta   90.00
_cell.angle_gamma   90.00
#
_symmetry.space_group_name_H-M   'P 1'
#
loop_
_entity.id
_entity.type
_entity.pdbx_description
1 polymer ?
#
loop_
_entity_poly.entity_id
_entity_poly.type
_entity_poly.pdbx_seq_one_letter_code
_entity_poly.pdbx_strand_id
1 'polypeptide(L)' 'MHEGPKIGLQLVENLGKKNELDADYLFHATKADLLLRMGDSHNAEAPYHQAISLSENVRETEFLRIKLEEVSNHRLVH' A
#
# COMPACT_ATOMS: atom_id res chain seq x y z
N MET A 1 -12.94 -8.57 -3.87
CA MET A 1 -12.73 -9.22 -2.56
C MET A 1 -14.06 -9.29 -1.82
N HIS A 2 -14.68 -10.46 -1.75
CA HIS A 2 -15.99 -10.68 -1.10
C HIS A 2 -15.91 -10.63 0.44
N GLU A 3 -14.72 -10.84 1.01
CA GLU A 3 -14.50 -11.05 2.45
C GLU A 3 -13.99 -9.79 3.20
N GLY A 4 -13.96 -8.64 2.53
CA GLY A 4 -13.57 -7.36 3.13
C GLY A 4 -12.05 -7.08 3.15
N PRO A 5 -11.64 -5.85 3.50
CA PRO A 5 -10.25 -5.39 3.39
C PRO A 5 -9.30 -6.09 4.37
N LYS A 6 -9.77 -6.46 5.57
CA LYS A 6 -8.96 -7.18 6.57
C LYS A 6 -8.49 -8.54 6.09
N ILE A 7 -9.40 -9.34 5.55
CA ILE A 7 -9.05 -10.66 4.99
C ILE A 7 -8.15 -10.48 3.76
N GLY A 8 -8.45 -9.47 2.93
CA GLY A 8 -7.59 -9.12 1.81
C GLY A 8 -6.15 -8.83 2.23
N LEU A 9 -5.95 -8.04 3.30
CA LEU A 9 -4.62 -7.73 3.81
C LEU A 9 -3.89 -8.99 4.27
N GLN A 10 -4.57 -9.86 5.02
CA GLN A 10 -3.99 -11.12 5.48
C GLN A 10 -3.54 -12.01 4.31
N LEU A 11 -4.33 -12.08 3.24
CA LEU A 11 -3.98 -12.84 2.04
C LEU A 11 -2.73 -12.26 1.37
N VAL A 12 -2.68 -10.94 1.18
CA VAL A 12 -1.52 -10.26 0.62
C VAL A 12 -0.28 -10.53 1.49
N GLU A 13 -0.35 -10.28 2.79
CA GLU A 13 0.79 -10.51 3.70
C GLU A 13 1.26 -11.97 3.70
N ASN A 14 0.34 -12.93 3.57
CA ASN A 14 0.70 -14.34 3.43
C ASN A 14 1.45 -14.64 2.14
N LEU A 15 1.09 -13.99 1.01
CA LEU A 15 1.83 -14.13 -0.25
C LEU A 15 3.26 -13.58 -0.13
N GLY A 16 3.44 -12.50 0.63
CA GLY A 16 4.75 -11.87 0.87
C GLY A 16 5.69 -12.64 1.81
N LYS A 17 5.23 -13.67 2.54
CA LYS A 17 6.03 -14.36 3.56
C LYS A 17 7.34 -14.99 3.08
N LYS A 18 7.46 -15.27 1.78
CA LYS A 18 8.68 -15.81 1.16
C LYS A 18 9.62 -14.74 0.59
N ASN A 19 9.30 -13.46 0.79
CA ASN A 19 10.00 -12.31 0.21
C ASN A 19 10.04 -12.31 -1.33
N GLU A 20 9.30 -13.21 -1.99
CA GLU A 20 9.24 -13.35 -3.45
C GLU A 20 8.55 -12.14 -4.11
N LEU A 21 7.75 -11.40 -3.35
CA LEU A 21 7.01 -10.22 -3.81
C LEU A 21 7.60 -8.90 -3.28
N ASP A 22 8.72 -8.94 -2.55
CA ASP A 22 9.29 -7.73 -1.95
C ASP A 22 9.78 -6.72 -3.00
N ALA A 23 10.12 -7.19 -4.20
CA ALA A 23 10.50 -6.34 -5.33
C ALA A 23 9.31 -5.93 -6.22
N ASP A 24 8.09 -6.39 -5.93
CA ASP A 24 6.90 -6.05 -6.71
C ASP A 24 6.22 -4.80 -6.14
N TYR A 25 6.23 -3.72 -6.91
CA TYR A 25 5.59 -2.48 -6.48
C TYR A 25 4.07 -2.63 -6.27
N LEU A 26 3.39 -3.51 -7.03
CA LEU A 26 1.95 -3.74 -6.91
C LEU A 26 1.60 -4.46 -5.61
N PHE A 27 2.47 -5.33 -5.13
CA PHE A 27 2.32 -5.98 -3.83
C PHE A 27 2.25 -4.93 -2.71
N HIS A 28 3.21 -4.00 -2.71
CA HIS A 28 3.27 -2.94 -1.70
C HIS A 28 2.13 -1.91 -1.85
N ALA A 29 1.78 -1.52 -3.07
CA ALA A 29 0.65 -0.62 -3.33
C ALA A 29 -0.68 -1.23 -2.86
N THR A 30 -0.91 -2.52 -3.17
CA THR A 30 -2.11 -3.24 -2.73
C THR A 30 -2.19 -3.33 -1.21
N LYS A 31 -1.06 -3.59 -0.54
CA LYS A 31 -0.97 -3.59 0.92
C LYS A 31 -1.37 -2.23 1.51
N ALA A 32 -0.84 -1.13 0.96
CA ALA A 32 -1.17 0.22 1.39
C ALA A 32 -2.67 0.54 1.23
N ASP A 33 -3.25 0.23 0.08
CA ASP A 33 -4.66 0.48 -0.22
C ASP A 33 -5.59 -0.28 0.73
N LEU A 34 -5.23 -1.52 1.11
CA LEU A 34 -6.00 -2.32 2.05
C LEU A 34 -5.95 -1.75 3.47
N LEU A 35 -4.79 -1.24 3.91
CA LEU A 35 -4.64 -0.55 5.19
C LEU A 35 -5.49 0.72 5.24
N LEU A 36 -5.50 1.52 4.17
CA LEU A 36 -6.36 2.70 4.06
C LEU A 36 -7.85 2.37 4.15
N ARG A 37 -8.29 1.30 3.48
CA ARG A 37 -9.68 0.84 3.55
C ARG A 37 -10.11 0.37 4.94
N MET A 38 -9.15 0.09 5.82
CA MET A 38 -9.38 -0.21 7.23
C MET A 38 -9.23 1.02 8.14
N GLY A 39 -8.95 2.20 7.59
CA GLY A 39 -8.68 3.43 8.34
C GLY A 39 -7.30 3.50 8.97
N ASP A 40 -6.39 2.57 8.63
CA ASP A 40 -5.03 2.53 9.17
C ASP A 40 -4.06 3.30 8.28
N SER A 41 -4.22 4.62 8.27
CA SER A 41 -3.37 5.54 7.49
C SER A 41 -1.91 5.52 7.97
N HIS A 42 -1.68 5.25 9.26
CA HIS A 42 -0.33 5.19 9.83
C HIS A 42 0.49 4.05 9.20
N ASN A 43 -0.06 2.85 9.15
CA ASN A 43 0.66 1.70 8.58
C ASN A 43 0.67 1.71 7.04
N ALA A 44 -0.17 2.50 6.38
CA ALA A 44 -0.21 2.59 4.92
C ALA A 44 0.98 3.37 4.30
N GLU A 45 1.64 4.23 5.07
CA GLU A 45 2.73 5.09 4.57
C GLU A 45 3.96 4.29 4.10
N ALA A 46 4.43 3.34 4.91
CA ALA A 46 5.63 2.58 4.59
C ALA A 46 5.50 1.73 3.30
N PRO A 47 4.40 0.97 3.08
CA PRO A 47 4.20 0.25 1.83
C PRO A 47 4.08 1.18 0.61
N TYR A 48 3.49 2.38 0.72
CA TYR A 48 3.51 3.34 -0.39
C TYR A 48 4.93 3.80 -0.74
N HIS A 49 5.77 4.08 0.26
CA HIS A 49 7.17 4.42 0.01
C HIS A 49 7.92 3.28 -0.70
N GLN A 50 7.68 2.03 -0.29
CA GLN A 50 8.28 0.86 -0.97
C GLN A 50 7.77 0.75 -2.41
N ALA A 51 6.47 0.87 -2.66
CA ALA A 51 5.89 0.84 -3.99
C ALA A 51 6.49 1.94 -4.91
N ILE A 52 6.62 3.17 -4.40
CA ILE A 52 7.23 4.29 -5.13
C ILE A 52 8.69 3.98 -5.50
N SER A 53 9.45 3.35 -4.60
CA SER A 53 10.87 3.03 -4.84
C SER A 53 11.08 1.91 -5.86
N LEU A 54 10.10 1.01 -5.99
CA LEU A 54 10.16 -0.17 -6.87
C LEU A 54 9.50 0.05 -8.23
N SER A 55 8.66 1.08 -8.36
CA SER A 55 8.01 1.41 -9.63
C SER A 55 9.00 2.04 -10.61
N GLU A 56 9.21 1.37 -11.74
CA GLU A 56 10.00 1.88 -12.87
C GLU A 56 9.18 2.78 -13.81
N ASN A 57 7.86 2.83 -13.64
CA ASN A 57 6.96 3.61 -14.48
C ASN A 57 6.65 4.96 -13.84
N VAL A 58 7.09 6.04 -14.50
CA VAL A 58 6.90 7.43 -14.02
C VAL A 58 5.44 7.76 -13.69
N ARG A 59 4.48 7.24 -14.48
CA ARG A 59 3.05 7.50 -14.22
C ARG A 59 2.54 6.80 -12.97
N GLU A 60 2.97 5.55 -12.76
CA GLU A 60 2.63 4.78 -11.55
C GLU A 60 3.26 5.43 -10.32
N THR A 61 4.53 5.84 -10.42
CA THR A 61 5.25 6.53 -9.34
C THR A 61 4.55 7.84 -8.95
N GLU A 62 4.10 8.64 -9.93
CA GLU A 62 3.38 9.89 -9.66
C GLU A 62 2.01 9.62 -9.02
N PHE A 63 1.27 8.64 -9.54
CA PHE A 63 0.01 8.22 -8.94
C PHE A 63 0.19 7.81 -7.47
N LEU A 64 1.19 6.97 -7.16
CA LEU A 64 1.47 6.53 -5.80
C LEU A 64 1.89 7.67 -4.86
N ARG A 65 2.60 8.70 -5.37
CA ARG A 65 2.95 9.89 -4.59
C ARG A 65 1.73 10.71 -4.20
N ILE A 66 0.80 10.91 -5.13
CA ILE A 66 -0.48 11.59 -4.85
C ILE A 66 -1.24 10.82 -3.76
N LYS A 67 -1.33 9.48 -3.88
CA LYS A 67 -1.94 8.63 -2.86
C LYS A 67 -1.28 8.79 -1.48
N LEU A 68 0.04 8.80 -1.42
CA LEU A 68 0.81 8.98 -0.18
C LEU A 68 0.58 10.36 0.47
N GLU A 69 0.45 11.40 -0.34
CA GLU A 69 0.12 12.75 0.15
C GLU A 69 -1.29 12.76 0.79
N GLU A 70 -2.28 12.12 0.16
CA GLU A 70 -3.61 11.95 0.73
C GLU A 70 -3.57 11.24 2.10
N VAL A 71 -2.76 10.18 2.22
CA VAL A 71 -2.56 9.46 3.50
C VAL A 71 -2.00 10.38 4.58
N SER A 72 -0.94 11.12 4.22
CA SER A 72 -0.25 12.03 5.12
C SER A 72 -1.18 13.14 5.61
N ASN A 73 -1.99 13.69 4.69
CA ASN A 73 -2.99 14.70 5.01
C ASN A 73 -4.09 14.14 5.91
N HIS A 74 -4.59 12.92 5.64
CA HIS A 74 -5.63 12.29 6.47
C HIS A 74 -5.16 12.05 7.90
N ARG A 75 -3.88 11.71 8.10
CA ARG A 75 -3.28 11.58 9.44
C ARG A 75 -3.23 12.89 10.23
N LEU A 76 -3.14 14.04 9.56
CA LEU A 76 -3.07 15.34 10.23
C LEU A 76 -4.43 15.85 10.72
N VAL A 77 -5.54 15.25 10.28
CA VAL A 77 -6.92 15.69 10.63
C VAL A 77 -7.55 14.85 11.75
N HIS A 78 -6.85 13.81 12.23
CA HIS A 78 -7.30 12.89 13.28
C HIS A 78 -6.42 12.98 14.53
#